data_AF-A0A4Y9XRI5-F1
#
_entry.id   AF-A0A4Y9XRI5-F1
#
_cell.length_a   1.000
_cell.length_b   1.000
_cell.length_c   1.000
_cell.angle_alpha   90.00
_cell.angle_beta   90.00
_cell.angle_gamma   90.00
#
_symmetry.space_group_name_H-M   'P 1'
#
loop_
_entity.id
_entity.type
_entity.pdbx_description
1 polymer ?
#
loop_
_entity_poly.entity_id
_entity_poly.type
_entity_poly.pdbx_seq_one_letter_code
_entity_poly.pdbx_strand_id
1 'polypeptide(L)'
;MAVRWGAPIDVASFAHDLNVQTDEDIRAAVRKLTGEIERRMVELTVNAPDWDTLYVARIARDILWDHERNIHMQQFPDVSQALIDLFSTPNPPPSLSQARKALLTYYALLHYSNISHADLTALLPNIRLASPPSRARAISLAVRQLLVTVLHPRSLLFFPAFVAHLPAYALAATAKRALASPRQEETHTQYKAIFGMVGAGAMYGLLGSLLARMIGHSPILAAVDRAVNHSDDSLRMALEVVQRVGVWLAQHGTVTDGLVLAGSIYVTTKVLSRWHNALVGASLRQAQRLTTALKLARGIYSSPSSDLTPEQLELYGSPPEPPANRFIKRRPSPQSPAGPSPSVTPAVPQKGCQNRVPPSWKFVRPLLEARSEASYALSDSLADLEMHAASPGRDSAVSSESRGPPAVLRQLRQLGACF
;
A
#
# COMPACT_ATOMS: atom_id res chain seq x y z
N MET A 1 5.70 17.40 -3.69
CA MET A 1 6.83 16.46 -3.73
C MET A 1 6.57 15.52 -4.88
N ALA A 2 7.30 15.65 -5.98
CA ALA A 2 7.18 14.73 -7.11
C ALA A 2 7.91 13.44 -6.72
N VAL A 3 7.22 12.30 -6.77
CA VAL A 3 7.86 11.01 -6.60
C VAL A 3 8.66 10.75 -7.88
N ARG A 4 9.99 10.68 -7.77
CA ARG A 4 10.88 10.38 -8.89
C ARG A 4 11.12 8.88 -8.94
N TRP A 5 10.65 8.24 -10.00
CA TRP A 5 10.89 6.82 -10.27
C TRP A 5 11.89 6.71 -11.41
N GLY A 6 13.05 6.10 -11.13
CA GLY A 6 14.12 5.89 -12.11
C GLY A 6 14.79 7.15 -12.63
N ALA A 7 15.73 6.95 -13.56
CA ALA A 7 16.37 8.02 -14.32
C ALA A 7 15.43 8.49 -15.44
N PRO A 8 15.36 9.82 -15.72
CA PRO A 8 14.58 10.32 -16.84
C PRO A 8 15.12 9.77 -18.17
N ILE A 9 14.22 9.46 -19.10
CA ILE A 9 14.58 9.04 -20.47
C ILE A 9 14.92 10.30 -21.27
N ASP A 10 16.13 10.36 -21.83
CA ASP A 10 16.53 11.47 -22.68
C ASP A 10 15.94 11.33 -24.09
N VAL A 11 14.71 11.81 -24.26
CA VAL A 11 13.98 11.78 -25.54
C VAL A 11 14.70 12.59 -26.62
N ALA A 12 15.49 13.61 -26.25
CA ALA A 12 16.19 14.47 -27.22
C ALA A 12 17.26 13.68 -28.00
N SER A 13 17.93 12.73 -27.34
CA SER A 13 18.90 11.84 -28.00
C SER A 13 18.28 11.03 -29.14
N PHE A 14 17.01 10.65 -29.03
CA PHE A 14 16.28 9.92 -30.09
C PHE A 14 15.68 10.87 -31.15
N ALA A 15 15.50 12.15 -30.82
CA ALA A 15 14.99 13.15 -31.76
C ALA A 15 16.01 13.52 -32.84
N HIS A 16 17.31 13.42 -32.55
CA HIS A 16 18.36 13.56 -33.57
C HIS A 16 18.27 12.48 -34.66
N ASP A 17 17.93 11.25 -34.28
CA ASP A 17 17.72 10.12 -35.20
C ASP A 17 16.44 10.33 -36.07
N LEU A 18 15.49 11.18 -35.63
CA LEU A 18 14.26 11.50 -36.38
C LEU A 18 14.44 12.58 -37.46
N ASN A 19 15.59 13.26 -37.49
CA ASN A 19 15.86 14.32 -38.49
C ASN A 19 16.35 13.76 -39.84
N VAL A 20 16.40 12.43 -39.98
CA VAL A 20 16.75 11.71 -41.21
C VAL A 20 15.48 11.44 -42.02
N GLN A 21 15.49 11.73 -43.33
CA GLN A 21 14.29 11.88 -44.15
C GLN A 21 13.52 10.60 -44.52
N THR A 22 13.98 9.41 -44.11
CA THR A 22 13.32 8.16 -44.53
C THR A 22 12.35 7.63 -43.47
N ASP A 23 11.21 7.10 -43.93
CA ASP A 23 10.24 6.41 -43.06
C ASP A 23 10.86 5.23 -42.28
N GLU A 24 11.90 4.61 -42.82
CA GLU A 24 12.62 3.51 -42.17
C GLU A 24 13.41 3.98 -40.95
N ASP A 25 14.10 5.12 -41.06
CA ASP A 25 14.85 5.71 -39.95
C ASP A 25 13.91 6.15 -38.82
N ILE A 26 12.76 6.73 -39.16
CA ILE A 26 11.72 7.09 -38.18
C ILE A 26 11.24 5.84 -37.42
N ARG A 27 10.94 4.75 -38.14
CA ARG A 27 10.51 3.49 -37.52
C ARG A 27 11.60 2.88 -36.65
N ALA A 28 12.86 2.96 -37.05
CA ALA A 28 14.01 2.48 -36.28
C ALA A 28 14.19 3.28 -34.99
N ALA A 29 14.13 4.62 -35.06
CA ALA A 29 14.22 5.51 -33.90
C ALA A 29 13.07 5.27 -32.91
N VAL A 30 11.83 5.15 -33.38
CA VAL A 30 10.66 4.83 -32.53
C VAL A 30 10.82 3.45 -31.88
N ARG A 31 11.31 2.44 -32.61
CA ARG A 31 11.57 1.11 -32.06
C ARG A 31 12.65 1.16 -30.98
N LYS A 32 13.72 1.92 -31.20
CA LYS A 32 14.82 2.12 -30.24
C LYS A 32 14.32 2.82 -28.97
N LEU A 33 13.51 3.88 -29.11
CA LEU A 33 12.91 4.58 -27.98
C LEU A 33 11.93 3.68 -27.22
N THR A 34 11.08 2.93 -27.93
CA THR A 34 10.12 2.01 -27.30
C THR A 34 10.85 0.87 -26.58
N GLY A 35 11.93 0.34 -27.16
CA GLY A 35 12.79 -0.65 -26.52
C GLY A 35 13.48 -0.10 -25.26
N GLU A 36 13.94 1.15 -25.28
CA GLU A 36 14.50 1.79 -24.09
C GLU A 36 13.44 2.02 -23.00
N ILE A 37 12.23 2.47 -23.37
CA ILE A 37 11.11 2.61 -22.43
C ILE A 37 10.78 1.26 -21.80
N GLU A 38 10.63 0.21 -22.62
CA GLU A 38 10.35 -1.15 -22.15
C GLU A 38 11.43 -1.62 -21.18
N ARG A 39 12.71 -1.52 -21.57
CA ARG A 39 13.86 -1.90 -20.72
C ARG A 39 13.82 -1.18 -19.38
N ARG A 40 13.63 0.14 -19.38
CA ARG A 40 13.55 0.96 -18.15
C ARG A 40 12.35 0.61 -17.29
N MET A 41 11.20 0.35 -17.91
CA MET A 41 10.02 -0.10 -17.17
C MET A 41 10.27 -1.44 -16.49
N VAL A 42 10.88 -2.41 -17.20
CA VAL A 42 11.22 -3.73 -16.66
C VAL A 42 12.25 -3.63 -15.53
N GLU A 43 13.26 -2.77 -15.66
CA GLU A 43 14.26 -2.53 -14.61
C GLU A 43 13.68 -1.89 -13.34
N LEU A 44 12.62 -1.10 -13.48
CA LEU A 44 11.93 -0.48 -12.36
C LEU A 44 10.85 -1.38 -11.74
N THR A 45 10.50 -2.48 -12.39
CA THR A 45 9.53 -3.45 -11.87
C THR A 45 10.21 -4.58 -11.12
N VAL A 46 9.44 -5.16 -10.20
CA VAL A 46 9.83 -6.37 -9.47
C VAL A 46 9.32 -7.56 -10.28
N ASN A 47 10.22 -8.33 -10.88
CA ASN A 47 9.88 -9.38 -11.84
C ASN A 47 10.08 -10.75 -11.20
N ALA A 48 9.00 -11.46 -10.90
CA ALA A 48 9.02 -12.81 -10.35
C ALA A 48 8.61 -13.85 -11.41
N PRO A 49 9.17 -15.07 -11.37
CA PRO A 49 8.79 -16.15 -12.29
C PRO A 49 7.37 -16.67 -12.03
N ASP A 50 6.91 -16.61 -10.79
CA ASP A 50 5.61 -17.09 -10.33
C ASP A 50 5.11 -16.27 -9.12
N TRP A 51 3.82 -16.40 -8.80
CA TRP A 51 3.19 -15.66 -7.70
C TRP A 51 3.74 -16.08 -6.33
N ASP A 52 4.04 -17.37 -6.12
CA ASP A 52 4.54 -17.86 -4.84
C ASP A 52 5.91 -17.26 -4.53
N THR A 53 6.81 -17.22 -5.51
CA THR A 53 8.12 -16.58 -5.39
C THR A 53 7.98 -15.10 -5.05
N LEU A 54 7.03 -14.37 -5.68
CA LEU A 54 6.75 -12.98 -5.34
C LEU A 54 6.28 -12.82 -3.89
N TYR A 55 5.37 -13.68 -3.43
CA TYR A 55 4.83 -13.63 -2.08
C TYR A 55 5.87 -13.98 -1.01
N VAL A 56 6.69 -15.00 -1.27
CA VAL A 56 7.81 -15.40 -0.42
C VAL A 56 8.83 -14.27 -0.31
N ALA A 57 9.25 -13.68 -1.43
CA ALA A 57 10.17 -12.55 -1.42
C ALA A 57 9.59 -11.35 -0.66
N ARG A 58 8.29 -11.07 -0.83
CA ARG A 58 7.60 -10.00 -0.12
C ARG A 58 7.60 -10.21 1.39
N ILE A 59 7.23 -11.39 1.87
CA ILE A 59 7.16 -11.64 3.31
C ILE A 59 8.55 -11.75 3.94
N ALA A 60 9.54 -12.30 3.22
CA ALA A 60 10.94 -12.28 3.67
C ALA A 60 11.43 -10.83 3.84
N ARG A 61 11.12 -9.95 2.88
CA ARG A 61 11.43 -8.52 2.97
C ARG A 61 10.76 -7.87 4.18
N ASP A 62 9.48 -8.17 4.42
CA ASP A 62 8.75 -7.61 5.57
C ASP A 62 9.35 -8.07 6.90
N ILE A 63 9.86 -9.30 6.99
CA ILE A 63 10.56 -9.83 8.18
C ILE A 63 11.92 -9.15 8.35
N LEU A 64 12.72 -9.05 7.29
CA LEU A 64 14.11 -8.55 7.35
C LEU A 64 14.22 -7.04 7.58
N TRP A 65 13.19 -6.26 7.21
CA TRP A 65 13.17 -4.80 7.39
C TRP A 65 12.09 -4.32 8.37
N ASP A 66 11.36 -5.23 9.04
CA ASP A 66 10.14 -5.02 9.86
C ASP A 66 8.93 -4.40 9.11
N HIS A 67 9.19 -3.48 8.18
CA HIS A 67 8.20 -2.76 7.42
C HIS A 67 8.77 -2.27 6.08
N GLU A 68 8.00 -2.42 4.99
CA GLU A 68 8.35 -1.92 3.64
C GLU A 68 8.81 -0.45 3.59
N ARG A 69 8.36 0.40 4.53
CA ARG A 69 8.73 1.82 4.60
C ARG A 69 10.13 2.09 5.12
N ASN A 70 10.77 1.09 5.72
CA ASN A 70 12.15 1.21 6.20
C ASN A 70 13.16 1.05 5.05
N ILE A 71 12.70 0.60 3.87
CA ILE A 71 13.51 0.52 2.66
C ILE A 71 13.38 1.84 1.89
N HIS A 72 14.51 2.42 1.51
CA HIS A 72 14.50 3.62 0.67
C HIS A 72 13.86 3.30 -0.69
N MET A 73 12.97 4.15 -1.18
CA MET A 73 12.17 3.86 -2.38
C MET A 73 13.02 3.52 -3.62
N GLN A 74 14.21 4.12 -3.75
CA GLN A 74 15.13 3.85 -4.86
C GLN A 74 15.76 2.45 -4.79
N GLN A 75 15.92 1.89 -3.59
CA GLN A 75 16.52 0.57 -3.36
C GLN A 75 15.45 -0.54 -3.34
N PHE A 76 14.17 -0.17 -3.32
CA PHE A 76 13.09 -1.12 -3.19
C PHE A 76 13.05 -2.17 -4.33
N PRO A 77 13.20 -1.79 -5.62
CA PRO A 77 13.29 -2.78 -6.70
C PRO A 77 14.47 -3.72 -6.52
N ASP A 78 15.66 -3.19 -6.20
CA ASP A 78 16.89 -3.97 -6.03
C ASP A 78 16.78 -4.99 -4.88
N VAL A 79 16.29 -4.57 -3.71
CA VAL A 79 16.06 -5.46 -2.56
C VAL A 79 15.07 -6.56 -2.92
N SER A 80 13.98 -6.19 -3.59
CA SER A 80 12.91 -7.12 -3.94
C SER A 80 13.36 -8.13 -4.98
N GLN A 81 14.09 -7.67 -6.00
CA GLN A 81 14.62 -8.53 -7.06
C GLN A 81 15.70 -9.46 -6.50
N ALA A 82 16.58 -8.98 -5.61
CA ALA A 82 17.56 -9.82 -4.93
C ALA A 82 16.91 -10.98 -4.14
N LEU A 83 15.81 -10.72 -3.44
CA LEU A 83 15.05 -11.78 -2.75
C LEU A 83 14.36 -12.72 -3.73
N ILE A 84 13.81 -12.21 -4.84
CA ILE A 84 13.24 -13.06 -5.90
C ILE A 84 14.30 -13.97 -6.49
N ASP A 85 15.46 -13.42 -6.86
CA ASP A 85 16.56 -14.16 -7.45
C ASP A 85 17.03 -15.27 -6.48
N LEU A 86 17.11 -14.94 -5.18
CA LEU A 86 17.40 -15.92 -4.13
C LEU A 86 16.40 -17.09 -4.14
N PHE A 87 15.10 -16.81 -4.06
CA PHE A 87 14.05 -17.85 -4.00
C PHE A 87 13.75 -18.52 -5.36
N SER A 88 14.33 -17.99 -6.45
CA SER A 88 14.27 -18.55 -7.82
C SER A 88 15.48 -19.42 -8.16
N THR A 89 16.44 -19.59 -7.24
CA THR A 89 17.65 -20.39 -7.49
C THR A 89 17.30 -21.82 -7.90
N PRO A 90 17.81 -22.33 -9.04
CA PRO A 90 17.60 -23.71 -9.43
C PRO A 90 18.31 -24.65 -8.46
N ASN A 91 17.67 -25.76 -8.09
CA ASN A 91 18.17 -26.72 -7.09
C ASN A 91 18.56 -26.06 -5.75
N PRO A 92 17.62 -25.37 -5.08
CA PRO A 92 17.90 -24.68 -3.82
C PRO A 92 18.31 -25.69 -2.73
N PRO A 93 19.16 -25.30 -1.76
CA PRO A 93 19.45 -26.14 -0.61
C PRO A 93 18.16 -26.48 0.17
N PRO A 94 18.15 -27.58 0.93
CA PRO A 94 16.95 -28.04 1.63
C PRO A 94 16.40 -26.99 2.62
N SER A 95 17.26 -26.25 3.31
CA SER A 95 16.86 -25.16 4.22
C SER A 95 16.17 -24.01 3.49
N LEU A 96 16.63 -23.64 2.29
CA LEU A 96 15.98 -22.61 1.47
C LEU A 96 14.61 -23.08 0.95
N SER A 97 14.48 -24.36 0.59
CA SER A 97 13.20 -24.96 0.20
C SER A 97 12.19 -24.95 1.36
N GLN A 98 12.67 -25.29 2.56
CA GLN A 98 11.87 -25.23 3.77
C GLN A 98 11.44 -23.80 4.10
N ALA A 99 12.37 -22.84 4.04
CA ALA A 99 12.08 -21.41 4.22
C ALA A 99 11.02 -20.93 3.24
N ARG A 100 11.13 -21.27 1.95
CA ARG A 100 10.13 -20.93 0.93
C ARG A 100 8.73 -21.43 1.31
N LYS A 101 8.60 -22.70 1.72
CA LYS A 101 7.32 -23.29 2.13
C LYS A 101 6.74 -22.61 3.38
N ALA A 102 7.57 -22.37 4.40
CA ALA A 102 7.14 -21.75 5.65
C ALA A 102 6.70 -20.28 5.43
N LEU A 103 7.47 -19.52 4.64
CA LEU A 103 7.15 -18.13 4.27
C LEU A 103 5.84 -18.04 3.47
N LEU A 104 5.63 -18.95 2.50
CA LEU A 104 4.40 -18.96 1.71
C LEU A 104 3.17 -19.26 2.57
N THR A 105 3.25 -20.28 3.43
CA THR A 105 2.20 -20.61 4.40
C THR A 105 1.90 -19.42 5.30
N TYR A 106 2.94 -18.77 5.83
CA TYR A 106 2.78 -17.60 6.68
C TYR A 106 2.10 -16.43 5.94
N TYR A 107 2.50 -16.15 4.71
CA TYR A 107 1.88 -15.13 3.87
C TYR A 107 0.40 -15.43 3.60
N ALA A 108 0.07 -16.67 3.26
CA ALA A 108 -1.31 -17.10 3.03
C ALA A 108 -2.18 -16.88 4.28
N LEU A 109 -1.68 -17.24 5.47
CA LEU A 109 -2.40 -17.04 6.72
C LEU A 109 -2.55 -15.56 7.09
N LEU A 110 -1.57 -14.71 6.77
CA LEU A 110 -1.71 -13.25 6.90
C LEU A 110 -2.85 -12.73 6.00
N HIS A 111 -2.92 -13.22 4.76
CA HIS A 111 -3.96 -12.86 3.80
C HIS A 111 -5.36 -13.25 4.31
N TYR A 112 -5.57 -14.52 4.68
CA TYR A 112 -6.88 -15.01 5.13
C TYR A 112 -7.30 -14.46 6.50
N SER A 113 -6.35 -14.18 7.39
CA SER A 113 -6.62 -13.49 8.66
C SER A 113 -6.84 -11.98 8.48
N ASN A 114 -6.49 -11.41 7.31
CA ASN A 114 -6.48 -9.98 7.04
C ASN A 114 -5.72 -9.22 8.14
N ILE A 115 -4.51 -9.70 8.45
CA ILE A 115 -3.55 -9.11 9.40
C ILE A 115 -2.27 -8.83 8.62
N SER A 116 -1.67 -7.66 8.81
CA SER A 116 -0.37 -7.35 8.22
C SER A 116 0.78 -7.81 9.12
N HIS A 117 1.93 -8.17 8.53
CA HIS A 117 3.14 -8.49 9.30
C HIS A 117 3.54 -7.32 10.22
N ALA A 118 3.55 -6.10 9.69
CA ALA A 118 3.94 -4.89 10.44
C ALA A 118 3.02 -4.62 11.66
N ASP A 119 1.70 -4.81 11.53
CA ASP A 119 0.78 -4.66 12.65
C ASP A 119 0.98 -5.78 13.69
N LEU A 120 1.23 -7.01 13.23
CA LEU A 120 1.50 -8.13 14.11
C LEU A 120 2.82 -7.94 14.88
N THR A 121 3.88 -7.48 14.21
CA THR A 121 5.19 -7.18 14.80
C THR A 121 5.12 -5.99 15.76
N ALA A 122 4.36 -4.95 15.44
CA ALA A 122 4.15 -3.82 16.36
C ALA A 122 3.45 -4.24 17.69
N LEU A 123 2.64 -5.29 17.66
CA LEU A 123 1.94 -5.82 18.85
C LEU A 123 2.76 -6.88 19.58
N LEU A 124 3.40 -7.77 18.82
CA LEU A 124 4.17 -8.91 19.30
C LEU A 124 5.58 -8.84 18.68
N PRO A 125 6.49 -8.01 19.24
CA PRO A 125 7.80 -7.75 18.65
C PRO A 125 8.71 -8.98 18.63
N ASN A 126 8.49 -9.94 19.52
CA ASN A 126 9.30 -11.17 19.55
C ASN A 126 8.79 -12.15 18.49
N ILE A 127 9.36 -12.09 17.30
CA ILE A 127 8.99 -12.91 16.14
C ILE A 127 9.31 -14.41 16.36
N ARG A 128 10.35 -14.69 17.17
CA ARG A 128 10.88 -16.03 17.43
C ARG A 128 10.13 -16.82 18.52
N LEU A 129 9.16 -16.22 19.22
CA LEU A 129 8.36 -16.97 20.19
C LEU A 129 7.26 -17.75 19.46
N ALA A 130 7.40 -19.08 19.42
CA ALA A 130 6.38 -19.98 18.88
C ALA A 130 5.11 -20.02 19.75
N SER A 131 5.24 -19.79 21.06
CA SER A 131 4.10 -19.85 21.97
C SER A 131 3.18 -18.63 21.81
N PRO A 132 1.86 -18.83 21.67
CA PRO A 132 0.91 -17.73 21.64
C PRO A 132 0.97 -16.94 22.96
N PRO A 133 0.71 -15.61 22.94
CA PRO A 133 0.71 -14.85 24.17
C PRO A 133 -0.41 -15.34 25.10
N SER A 134 -0.19 -15.24 26.40
CA SER A 134 -1.20 -15.61 27.39
C SER A 134 -2.50 -14.83 27.17
N ARG A 135 -3.64 -15.43 27.56
CA ARG A 135 -4.97 -14.81 27.44
C ARG A 135 -5.01 -13.40 28.06
N ALA A 136 -4.45 -13.25 29.26
CA ALA A 136 -4.36 -11.97 29.95
C ALA A 136 -3.53 -10.95 29.16
N ARG A 137 -2.40 -11.35 28.57
CA ARG A 137 -1.57 -10.48 27.72
C ARG A 137 -2.31 -10.06 26.45
N ALA A 138 -3.05 -10.97 25.82
CA ALA A 138 -3.83 -10.66 24.62
C ALA A 138 -4.94 -9.62 24.89
N ILE A 139 -5.68 -9.75 26.01
CA ILE A 139 -6.65 -8.74 26.44
C ILE A 139 -5.97 -7.42 26.77
N SER A 140 -4.88 -7.46 27.56
CA SER A 140 -4.13 -6.26 27.92
C SER A 140 -3.66 -5.50 26.67
N LEU A 141 -3.20 -6.22 25.63
CA LEU A 141 -2.88 -5.63 24.33
C LEU A 141 -4.09 -4.97 23.68
N ALA A 142 -5.24 -5.65 23.61
CA ALA A 142 -6.44 -5.10 22.99
C ALA A 142 -6.95 -3.85 23.73
N VAL A 143 -6.98 -3.88 25.07
CA VAL A 143 -7.37 -2.74 25.91
C VAL A 143 -6.39 -1.58 25.75
N ARG A 144 -5.08 -1.84 25.82
CA ARG A 144 -4.05 -0.82 25.58
C ARG A 144 -4.21 -0.18 24.21
N GLN A 145 -4.39 -0.99 23.16
CA GLN A 145 -4.57 -0.45 21.81
C GLN A 145 -5.88 0.33 21.68
N LEU A 146 -6.95 -0.06 22.38
CA LEU A 146 -8.20 0.70 22.40
C LEU A 146 -7.98 2.07 23.03
N LEU A 147 -7.33 2.11 24.20
CA LEU A 147 -7.02 3.36 24.90
C LEU A 147 -6.11 4.26 24.05
N VAL A 148 -5.05 3.71 23.45
CA VAL A 148 -4.17 4.50 22.56
C VAL A 148 -4.92 4.93 21.30
N THR A 149 -5.86 4.16 20.77
CA THR A 149 -6.60 4.57 19.57
C THR A 149 -7.60 5.68 19.87
N VAL A 150 -8.28 5.64 21.02
CA VAL A 150 -9.36 6.57 21.37
C VAL A 150 -8.84 7.81 22.09
N LEU A 151 -7.95 7.66 23.07
CA LEU A 151 -7.51 8.73 23.96
C LEU A 151 -6.26 9.46 23.48
N HIS A 152 -5.58 8.95 22.46
CA HIS A 152 -4.36 9.61 21.97
C HIS A 152 -4.70 10.99 21.39
N PRO A 153 -3.95 12.07 21.73
CA PRO A 153 -4.26 13.43 21.30
C PRO A 153 -4.47 13.58 19.79
N ARG A 154 -3.64 12.90 18.98
CA ARG A 154 -3.81 12.82 17.51
C ARG A 154 -5.19 12.30 17.06
N SER A 155 -5.75 11.29 17.74
CA SER A 155 -7.08 10.76 17.42
C SER A 155 -8.18 11.75 17.79
N LEU A 156 -8.05 12.40 18.96
CA LEU A 156 -8.98 13.46 19.39
C LEU A 156 -8.95 14.64 18.41
N LEU A 157 -7.76 15.08 17.98
CA LEU A 157 -7.58 16.11 16.96
C LEU A 157 -8.02 15.66 15.57
N PHE A 158 -8.02 14.37 15.27
CA PHE A 158 -8.51 13.86 13.99
C PHE A 158 -10.03 13.77 13.93
N PHE A 159 -10.70 13.62 15.08
CA PHE A 159 -12.14 13.36 15.14
C PHE A 159 -13.00 14.41 14.40
N PRO A 160 -12.80 15.74 14.55
CA PRO A 160 -13.60 16.71 13.80
C PRO A 160 -13.40 16.60 12.28
N ALA A 161 -12.15 16.44 11.84
CA ALA A 161 -11.84 16.23 10.42
C ALA A 161 -12.46 14.93 9.90
N PHE A 162 -12.44 13.86 10.70
CA PHE A 162 -13.08 12.59 10.36
C PHE A 162 -14.58 12.73 10.18
N VAL A 163 -15.27 13.40 11.12
CA VAL A 163 -16.72 13.66 11.03
C VAL A 163 -17.06 14.44 9.77
N ALA A 164 -16.28 15.49 9.44
CA ALA A 164 -16.44 16.24 8.20
C ALA A 164 -16.18 15.41 6.93
N HIS A 165 -15.50 14.27 7.00
CA HIS A 165 -15.27 13.35 5.87
C HIS A 165 -16.18 12.12 5.90
N LEU A 166 -17.04 11.97 6.91
CA LEU A 166 -17.91 10.79 7.04
C LEU A 166 -18.83 10.59 5.84
N PRO A 167 -19.45 11.63 5.23
CA PRO A 167 -20.22 11.47 4.00
C PRO A 167 -19.38 10.95 2.82
N ALA A 168 -18.14 11.41 2.68
CA ALA A 168 -17.22 10.92 1.65
C ALA A 168 -16.95 9.42 1.80
N TYR A 169 -16.68 8.96 3.04
CA TYR A 169 -16.45 7.55 3.32
C TYR A 169 -17.70 6.69 3.11
N ALA A 170 -18.86 7.17 3.58
CA ALA A 170 -20.11 6.47 3.44
C ALA A 170 -20.48 6.30 1.95
N LEU A 171 -20.42 7.38 1.17
CA LEU A 171 -20.75 7.37 -0.25
C LEU A 171 -19.76 6.54 -1.08
N ALA A 172 -18.46 6.63 -0.77
CA ALA A 172 -17.45 5.79 -1.38
C ALA A 172 -17.67 4.29 -1.08
N ALA A 173 -18.09 3.96 0.15
CA ALA A 173 -18.34 2.58 0.56
C ALA A 173 -19.63 2.01 -0.06
N THR A 174 -20.70 2.81 -0.14
CA THR A 174 -21.95 2.39 -0.81
C THR A 174 -21.73 2.22 -2.30
N ALA A 175 -21.05 3.17 -2.97
CA ALA A 175 -20.72 3.05 -4.39
C ALA A 175 -19.84 1.84 -4.70
N LYS A 176 -18.82 1.56 -3.87
CA LYS A 176 -18.02 0.33 -4.00
C LYS A 176 -18.91 -0.92 -3.95
N ARG A 177 -19.87 -0.97 -3.03
CA ARG A 177 -20.73 -2.16 -2.86
C ARG A 177 -21.77 -2.29 -3.97
N ALA A 178 -22.30 -1.17 -4.46
CA ALA A 178 -23.40 -1.17 -5.42
C ALA A 178 -22.94 -1.23 -6.89
N LEU A 179 -21.82 -0.60 -7.23
CA LEU A 179 -21.40 -0.37 -8.62
C LEU A 179 -20.13 -1.13 -9.01
N ALA A 180 -19.28 -1.47 -8.05
CA ALA A 180 -17.98 -2.04 -8.37
C ALA A 180 -18.07 -3.52 -8.74
N SER A 181 -17.35 -3.90 -9.79
CA SER A 181 -17.29 -5.29 -10.24
C SER A 181 -16.44 -6.10 -9.25
N PRO A 182 -16.96 -7.19 -8.64
CA PRO A 182 -16.23 -7.94 -7.61
C PRO A 182 -14.88 -8.51 -8.06
N ARG A 183 -14.69 -8.70 -9.38
CA ARG A 183 -13.48 -9.25 -9.99
C ARG A 183 -12.44 -8.19 -10.39
N GLN A 184 -12.77 -6.91 -10.30
CA GLN A 184 -11.92 -5.82 -10.81
C GLN A 184 -11.62 -4.84 -9.69
N GLU A 185 -10.48 -5.02 -9.03
CA GLU A 185 -10.04 -4.17 -7.93
C GLU A 185 -9.89 -2.70 -8.33
N GLU A 186 -9.57 -2.43 -9.59
CA GLU A 186 -9.48 -1.08 -10.12
C GLU A 186 -10.82 -0.32 -10.00
N THR A 187 -11.94 -0.99 -10.31
CA THR A 187 -13.27 -0.37 -10.19
C THR A 187 -13.58 -0.01 -8.74
N HIS A 188 -13.10 -0.80 -7.77
CA HIS A 188 -13.28 -0.49 -6.35
C HIS A 188 -12.63 0.84 -5.98
N THR A 189 -11.43 1.10 -6.51
CA THR A 189 -10.66 2.32 -6.22
C THR A 189 -11.23 3.51 -6.98
N GLN A 190 -11.58 3.33 -8.25
CA GLN A 190 -12.21 4.38 -9.08
C GLN A 190 -13.52 4.87 -8.47
N TYR A 191 -14.45 3.96 -8.13
CA TYR A 191 -15.72 4.36 -7.51
C TYR A 191 -15.52 5.01 -6.14
N LYS A 192 -14.60 4.50 -5.31
CA LYS A 192 -14.26 5.17 -4.05
C LYS A 192 -13.72 6.58 -4.25
N ALA A 193 -12.87 6.79 -5.26
CA ALA A 193 -12.29 8.10 -5.55
C ALA A 193 -13.36 9.08 -6.03
N ILE A 194 -14.16 8.71 -7.02
CA ILE A 194 -15.22 9.56 -7.58
C ILE A 194 -16.27 9.90 -6.52
N PHE A 195 -16.86 8.88 -5.89
CA PHE A 195 -17.92 9.10 -4.91
C PHE A 195 -17.41 9.66 -3.59
N GLY A 196 -16.16 9.36 -3.21
CA GLY A 196 -15.48 10.03 -2.09
C GLY A 196 -15.29 11.52 -2.36
N MET A 197 -14.89 11.90 -3.58
CA MET A 197 -14.75 13.29 -3.99
C MET A 197 -16.09 14.02 -3.99
N VAL A 198 -17.17 13.41 -4.52
CA VAL A 198 -18.52 13.99 -4.49
C VAL A 198 -18.99 14.20 -3.05
N GLY A 199 -18.85 13.19 -2.18
CA GLY A 199 -19.26 13.30 -0.78
C GLY A 199 -18.45 14.35 -0.01
N ALA A 200 -17.14 14.44 -0.27
CA ALA A 200 -16.29 15.47 0.33
C ALA A 200 -16.66 16.88 -0.20
N GLY A 201 -16.85 17.01 -1.51
CA GLY A 201 -17.22 18.28 -2.16
C GLY A 201 -18.55 18.83 -1.64
N ALA A 202 -19.56 17.97 -1.51
CA ALA A 202 -20.84 18.35 -0.92
C ALA A 202 -20.69 18.85 0.54
N MET A 203 -19.92 18.12 1.36
CA MET A 203 -19.72 18.50 2.76
C MET A 203 -18.90 19.79 2.90
N TYR A 204 -17.86 19.98 2.08
CA TYR A 204 -17.08 21.21 2.05
C TYR A 204 -17.87 22.40 1.54
N GLY A 205 -18.71 22.21 0.53
CA GLY A 205 -19.64 23.23 0.07
C GLY A 205 -20.59 23.68 1.17
N LEU A 206 -21.17 22.72 1.91
CA LEU A 206 -22.04 23.01 3.04
C LEU A 206 -21.30 23.78 4.14
N LEU A 207 -20.15 23.28 4.62
CA LEU A 207 -19.38 23.94 5.68
C LEU A 207 -18.85 25.31 5.26
N GLY A 208 -18.39 25.44 4.00
CA GLY A 208 -17.95 26.70 3.43
C GLY A 208 -19.09 27.71 3.32
N SER A 209 -20.30 27.27 2.99
CA SER A 209 -21.49 28.13 2.96
C SER A 209 -21.89 28.61 4.37
N LEU A 210 -21.79 27.73 5.38
CA LEU A 210 -22.03 28.10 6.77
C LEU A 210 -20.96 29.10 7.25
N LEU A 211 -19.70 28.90 6.90
CA LEU A 211 -18.62 29.83 7.18
C LEU A 211 -18.85 31.19 6.52
N ALA A 212 -19.23 31.22 5.24
CA ALA A 212 -19.55 32.45 4.53
C ALA A 212 -20.69 33.23 5.21
N ARG A 213 -21.75 32.52 5.63
CA ARG A 213 -22.85 33.12 6.40
C ARG A 213 -22.37 33.69 7.73
N MET A 214 -21.57 32.93 8.49
CA MET A 214 -21.02 33.41 9.77
C MET A 214 -20.14 34.64 9.58
N ILE A 215 -19.30 34.69 8.54
CA ILE A 215 -18.46 35.84 8.21
C ILE A 215 -19.32 37.05 7.83
N GLY A 216 -20.32 36.86 6.96
CA GLY A 216 -21.21 37.94 6.52
C GLY A 216 -22.08 38.52 7.63
N HIS A 217 -22.49 37.72 8.63
CA HIS A 217 -23.28 38.19 9.78
C HIS A 217 -22.42 38.69 10.95
N SER A 218 -21.09 38.52 10.88
CA SER A 218 -20.24 38.87 12.00
C SER A 218 -19.89 40.35 12.01
N PRO A 219 -20.04 41.06 13.14
CA PRO A 219 -19.54 42.42 13.31
C PRO A 219 -18.00 42.48 13.24
N ILE A 220 -17.31 41.32 13.16
CA ILE A 220 -15.86 41.24 12.97
C ILE A 220 -15.43 41.93 11.69
N LEU A 221 -16.19 41.84 10.58
CA LEU A 221 -15.83 42.58 9.37
C LEU A 221 -15.85 44.09 9.62
N ALA A 222 -16.85 44.59 10.35
CA ALA A 222 -16.93 45.99 10.76
C ALA A 222 -15.88 46.37 11.85
N ALA A 223 -15.35 45.40 12.60
CA ALA A 223 -14.27 45.62 13.57
C ALA A 223 -12.89 45.59 12.90
N VAL A 224 -12.68 44.72 11.91
CA VAL A 224 -11.50 44.69 11.05
C VAL A 224 -11.43 45.98 10.25
N ASP A 225 -12.53 46.41 9.64
CA ASP A 225 -12.61 47.69 8.92
C ASP A 225 -12.29 48.88 9.84
N ARG A 226 -12.79 48.88 11.09
CA ARG A 226 -12.42 49.88 12.10
C ARG A 226 -10.95 49.81 12.55
N ALA A 227 -10.38 48.62 12.75
CA ALA A 227 -8.99 48.44 13.17
C ALA A 227 -8.01 48.82 12.05
N VAL A 228 -8.37 48.52 10.81
CA VAL A 228 -7.67 48.93 9.59
C VAL A 228 -7.58 50.44 9.48
N ASN A 229 -8.69 51.13 9.69
CA ASN A 229 -8.75 52.60 9.62
C ASN A 229 -7.84 53.27 10.68
N HIS A 230 -7.44 52.54 11.72
CA HIS A 230 -6.54 52.97 12.79
C HIS A 230 -5.08 52.49 12.67
N SER A 231 -4.70 51.72 11.65
CA SER A 231 -3.31 51.24 11.48
C SER A 231 -2.41 52.20 10.68
N ASP A 232 -1.11 52.21 10.99
CA ASP A 232 -0.09 53.08 10.36
C ASP A 232 0.12 52.80 8.85
N ASP A 233 0.63 53.82 8.15
CA ASP A 233 0.62 54.01 6.69
C ASP A 233 1.17 52.86 5.81
N SER A 234 1.96 51.94 6.35
CA SER A 234 2.50 50.81 5.57
C SER A 234 1.51 49.66 5.38
N LEU A 235 0.64 49.40 6.37
CA LEU A 235 -0.47 48.45 6.24
C LEU A 235 -1.61 49.03 5.40
N ARG A 236 -1.77 50.35 5.38
CA ARG A 236 -2.78 51.04 4.56
C ARG A 236 -2.62 50.77 3.08
N MET A 237 -1.40 50.68 2.52
CA MET A 237 -1.22 50.42 1.08
C MET A 237 -1.64 49.01 0.64
N ALA A 238 -1.21 47.98 1.36
CA ALA A 238 -1.60 46.59 1.05
C ALA A 238 -3.12 46.41 1.20
N LEU A 239 -3.71 47.18 2.10
CA LEU A 239 -5.10 47.04 2.49
C LEU A 239 -6.03 48.00 1.75
N GLU A 240 -5.53 49.10 1.19
CA GLU A 240 -6.22 49.94 0.20
C GLU A 240 -6.48 49.16 -1.09
N VAL A 241 -5.57 48.26 -1.49
CA VAL A 241 -5.83 47.37 -2.62
C VAL A 241 -6.99 46.42 -2.29
N VAL A 242 -7.00 45.86 -1.07
CA VAL A 242 -8.09 45.01 -0.60
C VAL A 242 -9.39 45.80 -0.44
N GLN A 243 -9.34 47.05 -0.01
CA GLN A 243 -10.49 47.92 0.20
C GLN A 243 -11.05 48.47 -1.11
N ARG A 244 -10.21 48.85 -2.09
CA ARG A 244 -10.67 49.24 -3.45
C ARG A 244 -11.29 48.06 -4.17
N VAL A 245 -10.71 46.86 -4.02
CA VAL A 245 -11.34 45.62 -4.47
C VAL A 245 -12.65 45.38 -3.72
N GLY A 246 -12.68 45.58 -2.40
CA GLY A 246 -13.87 45.42 -1.56
C GLY A 246 -15.02 46.38 -1.90
N VAL A 247 -14.73 47.66 -2.18
CA VAL A 247 -15.72 48.70 -2.54
C VAL A 247 -16.22 48.50 -3.98
N TRP A 248 -15.33 48.15 -4.91
CA TRP A 248 -15.72 47.79 -6.28
C TRP A 248 -16.65 46.56 -6.30
N LEU A 249 -16.36 45.59 -5.42
CA LEU A 249 -17.22 44.44 -5.20
C LEU A 249 -18.54 44.83 -4.53
N ALA A 250 -18.53 45.66 -3.49
CA ALA A 250 -19.73 46.05 -2.73
C ALA A 250 -20.77 46.81 -3.56
N GLN A 251 -20.35 47.52 -4.62
CA GLN A 251 -21.26 48.14 -5.59
C GLN A 251 -22.05 47.11 -6.43
N HIS A 252 -21.62 45.84 -6.44
CA HIS A 252 -22.28 44.73 -7.10
C HIS A 252 -22.64 43.66 -6.05
N GLY A 253 -23.57 43.96 -5.14
CA GLY A 253 -23.86 43.14 -3.94
C GLY A 253 -24.11 41.64 -4.16
N THR A 254 -24.48 41.21 -5.38
CA THR A 254 -24.57 39.78 -5.76
C THR A 254 -23.21 39.13 -6.02
N VAL A 255 -22.22 39.90 -6.46
CA VAL A 255 -20.84 39.47 -6.76
C VAL A 255 -19.99 39.37 -5.49
N THR A 256 -20.17 40.26 -4.51
CA THR A 256 -19.52 40.13 -3.18
C THR A 256 -19.89 38.83 -2.51
N ASP A 257 -21.18 38.53 -2.46
CA ASP A 257 -21.69 37.34 -1.79
C ASP A 257 -21.18 36.08 -2.48
N GLY A 258 -21.12 36.10 -3.82
CA GLY A 258 -20.51 35.03 -4.62
C GLY A 258 -19.02 34.82 -4.32
N LEU A 259 -18.23 35.88 -4.21
CA LEU A 259 -16.81 35.78 -3.91
C LEU A 259 -16.53 35.35 -2.46
N VAL A 260 -17.29 35.87 -1.49
CA VAL A 260 -17.19 35.46 -0.08
C VAL A 260 -17.55 33.99 0.06
N LEU A 261 -18.60 33.52 -0.62
CA LEU A 261 -18.98 32.11 -0.65
C LEU A 261 -17.89 31.24 -1.30
N ALA A 262 -17.43 31.59 -2.51
CA ALA A 262 -16.40 30.84 -3.22
C ALA A 262 -15.07 30.79 -2.44
N GLY A 263 -14.66 31.93 -1.87
CA GLY A 263 -13.48 32.05 -1.02
C GLY A 263 -13.60 31.19 0.24
N SER A 264 -14.76 31.23 0.91
CA SER A 264 -15.02 30.41 2.10
C SER A 264 -14.97 28.91 1.77
N ILE A 265 -15.61 28.47 0.68
CA ILE A 265 -15.57 27.08 0.21
C ILE A 265 -14.12 26.66 -0.09
N TYR A 266 -13.34 27.49 -0.78
CA TYR A 266 -11.93 27.21 -1.09
C TYR A 266 -11.09 27.06 0.18
N VAL A 267 -11.21 28.01 1.12
CA VAL A 267 -10.47 27.99 2.40
C VAL A 267 -10.85 26.76 3.21
N THR A 268 -12.15 26.48 3.38
CA THR A 268 -12.66 25.30 4.08
C THR A 268 -12.13 24.01 3.45
N THR A 269 -12.20 23.88 2.13
CA THR A 269 -11.68 22.71 1.40
C THR A 269 -10.18 22.53 1.64
N LYS A 270 -9.39 23.60 1.53
CA LYS A 270 -7.94 23.56 1.71
C LYS A 270 -7.54 23.20 3.14
N VAL A 271 -8.21 23.79 4.14
CA VAL A 271 -7.93 23.52 5.56
C VAL A 271 -8.33 22.10 5.93
N LEU A 272 -9.56 21.68 5.62
CA LEU A 272 -10.06 20.34 5.98
C LEU A 272 -9.29 19.23 5.26
N SER A 273 -9.00 19.38 3.97
CA SER A 273 -8.22 18.38 3.23
C SER A 273 -6.79 18.24 3.76
N ARG A 274 -6.11 19.35 4.09
CA ARG A 274 -4.77 19.30 4.68
C ARG A 274 -4.79 18.71 6.10
N TRP A 275 -5.73 19.13 6.93
CA TRP A 275 -5.90 18.61 8.28
C TRP A 275 -6.15 17.10 8.27
N HIS A 276 -7.07 16.65 7.41
CA HIS A 276 -7.37 15.23 7.24
C HIS A 276 -6.16 14.44 6.76
N ASN A 277 -5.52 14.87 5.67
CA ASN A 277 -4.35 14.17 5.10
C ASN A 277 -3.18 14.07 6.08
N ALA A 278 -2.98 15.08 6.92
CA ALA A 278 -1.91 15.08 7.92
C ALA A 278 -2.10 14.01 9.00
N LEU A 279 -3.35 13.66 9.35
CA LEU A 279 -3.65 12.80 10.49
C LEU A 279 -4.15 11.40 10.09
N VAL A 280 -4.84 11.28 8.96
CA VAL A 280 -5.52 10.03 8.54
C VAL A 280 -4.57 8.85 8.47
N GLY A 281 -3.34 9.04 7.99
CA GLY A 281 -2.38 7.95 7.83
C GLY A 281 -1.95 7.33 9.17
N ALA A 282 -1.73 8.14 10.20
CA ALA A 282 -1.37 7.66 11.53
C ALA A 282 -2.57 7.03 12.25
N SER A 283 -3.74 7.68 12.18
CA SER A 283 -4.98 7.17 12.77
C SER A 283 -5.42 5.86 12.12
N LEU A 284 -5.25 5.69 10.81
CA LEU A 284 -5.53 4.44 10.10
C LEU A 284 -4.63 3.30 10.58
N ARG A 285 -3.31 3.53 10.70
CA ARG A 285 -2.38 2.52 11.24
C ARG A 285 -2.76 2.13 12.67
N GLN A 286 -3.12 3.10 13.49
CA GLN A 286 -3.55 2.86 14.87
C GLN A 286 -4.85 2.03 14.92
N ALA A 287 -5.81 2.33 14.05
CA ALA A 287 -7.02 1.53 13.90
C ALA A 287 -6.73 0.10 13.40
N GLN A 288 -5.82 -0.08 12.43
CA GLN A 288 -5.38 -1.39 11.95
C GLN A 288 -4.75 -2.23 13.08
N ARG A 289 -3.89 -1.61 13.91
CA ARG A 289 -3.33 -2.26 15.11
C ARG A 289 -4.40 -2.64 16.13
N LEU A 290 -5.39 -1.78 16.37
CA LEU A 290 -6.52 -2.11 17.23
C LEU A 290 -7.30 -3.32 16.70
N THR A 291 -7.65 -3.32 15.41
CA THR A 291 -8.38 -4.45 14.81
C THR A 291 -7.57 -5.75 14.86
N THR A 292 -6.25 -5.67 14.65
CA THR A 292 -5.33 -6.81 14.81
C THR A 292 -5.31 -7.30 16.25
N ALA A 293 -5.17 -6.40 17.23
CA ALA A 293 -5.18 -6.77 18.66
C ALA A 293 -6.50 -7.42 19.09
N LEU A 294 -7.64 -6.93 18.59
CA LEU A 294 -8.95 -7.53 18.83
C LEU A 294 -9.08 -8.92 18.19
N LYS A 295 -8.57 -9.11 16.97
CA LYS A 295 -8.51 -10.44 16.32
C LYS A 295 -7.64 -11.40 17.12
N LEU A 296 -6.45 -10.96 17.56
CA LEU A 296 -5.54 -11.75 18.38
C LEU A 296 -6.22 -12.17 19.69
N ALA A 297 -6.81 -11.22 20.43
CA ALA A 297 -7.53 -11.51 21.66
C ALA A 297 -8.65 -12.53 21.42
N ARG A 298 -9.47 -12.34 20.38
CA ARG A 298 -10.56 -13.25 20.04
C ARG A 298 -10.07 -14.65 19.66
N GLY A 299 -9.03 -14.77 18.84
CA GLY A 299 -8.48 -16.07 18.42
C GLY A 299 -7.70 -16.81 19.53
N ILE A 300 -7.17 -16.08 20.52
CA ILE A 300 -6.54 -16.71 21.70
C ILE A 300 -7.60 -17.19 22.69
N TYR A 301 -8.72 -16.47 22.82
CA TYR A 301 -9.84 -16.84 23.67
C TYR A 301 -10.73 -17.95 23.10
N SER A 302 -10.75 -18.15 21.77
CA SER A 302 -11.51 -19.26 21.20
C SER A 302 -11.02 -20.60 21.74
N SER A 303 -11.93 -21.56 21.88
CA SER A 303 -11.55 -22.92 22.25
C SER A 303 -10.61 -23.51 21.19
N PRO A 304 -9.58 -24.31 21.53
CA PRO A 304 -8.80 -25.06 20.56
C PRO A 304 -9.64 -25.92 19.60
N SER A 305 -10.79 -26.41 20.06
CA SER A 305 -11.74 -27.14 19.21
C SER A 305 -12.40 -26.28 18.12
N SER A 306 -12.28 -24.96 18.19
CA SER A 306 -12.80 -24.04 17.17
C SER A 306 -11.78 -23.71 16.08
N ASP A 307 -10.53 -24.11 16.28
CA ASP A 307 -9.43 -23.92 15.33
C ASP A 307 -9.69 -24.77 14.07
N LEU A 308 -9.01 -24.43 12.99
CA LEU A 308 -9.12 -25.19 11.74
C LEU A 308 -8.38 -26.52 11.90
N THR A 309 -8.94 -27.60 11.37
CA THR A 309 -8.22 -28.88 11.31
C THR A 309 -7.00 -28.74 10.38
N PRO A 310 -5.95 -29.57 10.54
CA PRO A 310 -4.79 -29.53 9.64
C PRO A 310 -5.19 -29.65 8.16
N GLU A 311 -6.14 -30.55 7.86
CA GLU A 311 -6.71 -30.74 6.51
C GLU A 311 -7.39 -29.47 5.97
N GLN A 312 -8.11 -28.74 6.83
CA GLN A 312 -8.71 -27.47 6.45
C GLN A 312 -7.65 -26.39 6.24
N LEU A 313 -6.59 -26.40 7.04
CA LEU A 313 -5.50 -25.44 6.97
C LEU A 313 -4.71 -25.59 5.66
N GLU A 314 -4.53 -26.81 5.17
CA GLU A 314 -3.88 -27.09 3.88
C GLU A 314 -4.58 -26.37 2.72
N LEU A 315 -5.91 -26.26 2.74
CA LEU A 315 -6.68 -25.50 1.73
C LEU A 315 -6.36 -23.99 1.73
N TYR A 316 -5.82 -23.47 2.83
CA TYR A 316 -5.44 -22.08 3.01
C TYR A 316 -3.92 -21.89 3.09
N GLY A 317 -3.13 -22.93 2.80
CA GLY A 317 -1.67 -22.88 2.78
C GLY A 317 -1.11 -22.07 1.60
N SER A 318 -1.91 -21.88 0.55
CA SER A 318 -1.57 -21.06 -0.62
C SER A 318 -2.47 -19.83 -0.71
N PRO A 319 -1.89 -18.63 -0.97
CA PRO A 319 -2.68 -17.44 -1.21
C PRO A 319 -3.45 -17.57 -2.53
N PRO A 320 -4.62 -16.91 -2.67
CA PRO A 320 -5.36 -16.94 -3.91
C PRO A 320 -4.57 -16.20 -5.00
N GLU A 321 -4.40 -16.83 -6.16
CA GLU A 321 -3.82 -16.17 -7.32
C GLU A 321 -4.70 -14.98 -7.76
N PRO A 322 -4.08 -13.85 -8.15
CA PRO A 322 -4.83 -12.72 -8.65
C PRO A 322 -5.51 -13.11 -9.98
N PRO A 323 -6.68 -12.53 -10.27
CA PRO A 323 -7.42 -12.84 -11.49
C PRO A 323 -6.57 -12.51 -12.72
N ALA A 324 -6.54 -13.45 -13.68
CA ALA A 324 -5.81 -13.26 -14.94
C ALA A 324 -6.28 -11.97 -15.64
N ASN A 325 -5.31 -11.14 -16.04
CA ASN A 325 -5.62 -9.91 -16.76
C ASN A 325 -6.15 -10.24 -18.16
N ARG A 326 -7.45 -10.01 -18.37
CA ARG A 326 -8.16 -10.19 -19.64
C ARG A 326 -7.59 -9.39 -20.82
N PHE A 327 -6.78 -8.37 -20.57
CA PHE A 327 -6.16 -7.54 -21.61
C PHE A 327 -4.77 -8.03 -22.03
N ILE A 328 -4.14 -8.95 -21.29
CA ILE A 328 -2.84 -9.51 -21.64
C ILE A 328 -3.05 -10.75 -22.49
N LYS A 329 -2.81 -10.63 -23.80
CA LYS A 329 -2.77 -11.77 -24.71
C LYS A 329 -1.45 -12.54 -24.48
N ARG A 330 -1.50 -13.64 -23.74
CA ARG A 330 -0.33 -14.52 -23.58
C ARG A 330 -0.07 -15.23 -24.90
N ARG A 331 1.15 -15.11 -25.43
CA ARG A 331 1.60 -16.01 -26.51
C ARG A 331 1.66 -17.43 -25.93
N PRO A 332 1.18 -18.46 -26.64
CA PRO A 332 1.37 -19.84 -26.21
C PRO A 332 2.88 -20.09 -26.10
N SER A 333 3.32 -20.54 -24.92
CA SER A 333 4.73 -20.87 -24.70
C SER A 333 5.04 -22.15 -25.48
N PRO A 334 6.11 -22.22 -26.30
CA PRO A 334 6.45 -23.38 -27.11
C PRO A 334 6.68 -24.68 -26.30
N GLN A 335 6.89 -24.54 -24.99
CA GLN A 335 7.15 -25.66 -24.07
C GLN A 335 5.90 -26.22 -23.40
N SER A 336 4.71 -25.63 -23.61
CA SER A 336 3.48 -26.32 -23.24
C SER A 336 3.12 -27.31 -24.36
N PRO A 337 3.24 -28.63 -24.13
CA PRO A 337 2.80 -29.62 -25.12
C PRO A 337 1.35 -29.32 -25.50
N ALA A 338 1.06 -29.44 -26.80
CA ALA A 338 -0.24 -29.19 -27.41
C ALA A 338 -1.32 -30.15 -26.86
N GLY A 339 -1.72 -29.96 -25.62
CA GLY A 339 -2.97 -30.47 -25.10
C GLY A 339 -4.11 -29.77 -25.85
N PRO A 340 -5.22 -30.47 -26.13
CA PRO A 340 -6.37 -29.89 -26.83
C PRO A 340 -6.74 -28.58 -26.13
N SER A 341 -6.72 -27.47 -26.88
CA SER A 341 -7.09 -26.16 -26.37
C SER A 341 -8.39 -26.30 -25.57
N PRO A 342 -8.38 -26.10 -24.24
CA PRO A 342 -9.64 -25.92 -23.56
C PRO A 342 -10.20 -24.66 -24.17
N SER A 343 -11.29 -24.80 -24.93
CA SER A 343 -12.23 -23.72 -25.12
C SER A 343 -12.39 -23.06 -23.75
N VAL A 344 -11.85 -21.86 -23.61
CA VAL A 344 -12.01 -21.02 -22.42
C VAL A 344 -13.47 -20.56 -22.46
N THR A 345 -14.38 -21.51 -22.27
CA THR A 345 -15.64 -21.24 -21.61
C THR A 345 -15.18 -20.72 -20.26
N PRO A 346 -15.37 -19.43 -19.93
CA PRO A 346 -15.05 -18.96 -18.60
C PRO A 346 -15.79 -19.89 -17.67
N ALA A 347 -15.07 -20.65 -16.84
CA ALA A 347 -15.69 -21.44 -15.80
C ALA A 347 -16.55 -20.46 -15.02
N VAL A 348 -17.85 -20.48 -15.31
CA VAL A 348 -18.85 -19.84 -14.49
C VAL A 348 -18.58 -20.45 -13.13
N PRO A 349 -18.17 -19.67 -12.12
CA PRO A 349 -17.87 -20.22 -10.81
C PRO A 349 -19.10 -21.00 -10.43
N GLN A 350 -18.95 -22.32 -10.25
CA GLN A 350 -20.04 -23.18 -9.86
C GLN A 350 -20.67 -22.52 -8.64
N LYS A 351 -21.88 -22.01 -8.83
CA LYS A 351 -22.60 -21.12 -7.91
C LYS A 351 -22.99 -21.82 -6.60
N GLY A 352 -22.57 -23.08 -6.40
CA GLY A 352 -23.04 -23.97 -5.35
C GLY A 352 -22.13 -24.09 -4.13
N CYS A 353 -20.81 -23.92 -4.24
CA CYS A 353 -19.90 -24.14 -3.11
C CYS A 353 -18.78 -23.08 -3.08
N GLN A 354 -19.14 -21.80 -3.00
CA GLN A 354 -18.17 -20.83 -2.48
C GLN A 354 -17.97 -21.18 -1.00
N ASN A 355 -16.94 -21.99 -0.72
CA ASN A 355 -16.48 -22.25 0.63
C ASN A 355 -16.30 -20.90 1.30
N ARG A 356 -17.24 -20.56 2.19
CA ARG A 356 -17.23 -19.30 2.90
C ARG A 356 -15.96 -19.28 3.71
N VAL A 357 -15.04 -18.39 3.35
CA VAL A 357 -13.77 -18.23 4.07
C VAL A 357 -14.08 -18.16 5.57
N PRO A 358 -13.45 -19.03 6.39
CA PRO A 358 -13.65 -19.03 7.83
C PRO A 358 -13.44 -17.63 8.41
N PRO A 359 -14.09 -17.30 9.53
CA PRO A 359 -13.89 -16.00 10.14
C PRO A 359 -12.41 -15.83 10.53
N SER A 360 -11.86 -14.64 10.27
CA SER A 360 -10.41 -14.37 10.31
C SER A 360 -9.71 -14.74 11.62
N TRP A 361 -10.43 -14.72 12.75
CA TRP A 361 -9.88 -15.04 14.07
C TRP A 361 -9.50 -16.53 14.22
N LYS A 362 -10.08 -17.44 13.41
CA LYS A 362 -9.73 -18.88 13.42
C LYS A 362 -8.32 -19.16 12.91
N PHE A 363 -7.77 -18.26 12.09
CA PHE A 363 -6.41 -18.38 11.57
C PHE A 363 -5.35 -17.88 12.56
N VAL A 364 -5.73 -17.24 13.67
CA VAL A 364 -4.79 -16.55 14.56
C VAL A 364 -3.73 -17.48 15.16
N ARG A 365 -4.11 -18.67 15.63
CA ARG A 365 -3.14 -19.59 16.24
C ARG A 365 -2.20 -20.21 15.21
N PRO A 366 -2.71 -20.79 14.09
CA PRO A 366 -1.84 -21.23 13.00
C PRO A 366 -0.95 -20.10 12.46
N LEU A 367 -1.46 -18.87 12.40
CA LEU A 367 -0.70 -17.71 11.96
C LEU A 367 0.49 -17.41 12.87
N LEU A 368 0.33 -17.50 14.19
CA LEU A 368 1.41 -17.26 15.14
C LEU A 368 2.48 -18.36 15.08
N GLU A 369 2.06 -19.61 14.90
CA GLU A 369 2.96 -20.74 14.69
C GLU A 369 3.75 -20.59 13.38
N ALA A 370 3.05 -20.39 12.26
CA ALA A 370 3.64 -20.17 10.95
C ALA A 370 4.56 -18.94 10.91
N ARG A 371 4.26 -17.88 11.67
CA ARG A 371 5.15 -16.72 11.80
C ARG A 371 6.50 -17.13 12.39
N SER A 372 6.48 -17.89 13.48
CA SER A 372 7.71 -18.33 14.15
C SER A 372 8.49 -19.29 13.26
N GLU A 373 7.82 -20.27 12.65
CA GLU A 373 8.42 -21.23 11.72
C GLU A 373 9.06 -20.53 10.52
N ALA A 374 8.34 -19.61 9.87
CA ALA A 374 8.84 -18.85 8.72
C ALA A 374 10.08 -18.02 9.09
N SER A 375 10.09 -17.45 10.29
CA SER A 375 11.21 -16.61 10.75
C SER A 375 12.44 -17.43 11.12
N TYR A 376 12.25 -18.59 11.76
CA TYR A 376 13.34 -19.53 12.03
C TYR A 376 13.90 -20.13 10.73
N ALA A 377 13.03 -20.63 9.85
CA ALA A 377 13.45 -21.22 8.58
C ALA A 377 14.17 -20.21 7.68
N LEU A 378 13.70 -18.96 7.64
CA LEU A 378 14.40 -17.88 6.93
C LEU A 378 15.79 -17.63 7.54
N SER A 379 15.88 -17.44 8.85
CA SER A 379 17.16 -17.21 9.54
C SER A 379 18.14 -18.37 9.32
N ASP A 380 17.66 -19.60 9.41
CA ASP A 380 18.45 -20.83 9.22
C ASP A 380 18.96 -20.93 7.77
N SER A 381 18.08 -20.71 6.79
CA SER A 381 18.46 -20.71 5.38
C SER A 381 19.51 -19.64 5.04
N LEU A 382 19.42 -18.45 5.66
CA LEU A 382 20.39 -17.37 5.44
C LEU A 382 21.75 -17.70 6.08
N ALA A 383 21.75 -18.34 7.26
CA ALA A 383 22.96 -18.81 7.92
C ALA A 383 23.64 -19.94 7.13
N ASP A 384 22.88 -20.92 6.63
CA ASP A 384 23.39 -21.99 5.78
C ASP A 384 24.06 -21.44 4.52
N LEU A 385 23.42 -20.50 3.83
CA LEU A 385 23.96 -19.89 2.62
C LEU A 385 25.24 -19.09 2.92
N GLU A 386 25.35 -18.47 4.09
CA GLU A 386 26.58 -17.81 4.54
C GLU A 386 27.70 -18.82 4.83
N MET A 387 27.39 -19.95 5.47
CA MET A 387 28.37 -21.01 5.72
C MET A 387 28.90 -21.62 4.43
N HIS A 388 28.05 -21.81 3.42
CA HIS A 388 28.47 -22.29 2.10
C HIS A 388 29.30 -21.23 1.33
N ALA A 389 28.98 -19.95 1.50
CA ALA A 389 29.76 -18.86 0.91
C ALA A 389 31.19 -18.78 1.47
N ALA A 390 31.38 -19.15 2.73
CA ALA A 390 32.65 -19.05 3.43
C ALA A 390 33.64 -20.18 3.12
N SER A 391 33.22 -21.27 2.46
CA SER A 391 34.06 -22.42 2.11
C SER A 391 34.69 -22.25 0.71
N PRO A 392 35.91 -21.70 0.58
CA PRO A 392 36.42 -21.19 -0.70
C PRO A 392 37.11 -22.28 -1.55
N GLY A 393 36.98 -23.55 -1.21
CA GLY A 393 37.89 -24.57 -1.73
C GLY A 393 37.23 -25.91 -1.98
N ARG A 394 36.83 -26.17 -3.23
CA ARG A 394 37.36 -27.34 -3.95
C ARG A 394 37.03 -27.40 -5.44
N ASP A 395 35.94 -26.81 -5.93
CA ASP A 395 35.44 -27.19 -7.28
C ASP A 395 35.17 -26.03 -8.26
N SER A 396 35.61 -24.81 -7.99
CA SER A 396 35.21 -23.60 -8.76
C SER A 396 36.12 -23.27 -9.95
N ALA A 397 36.28 -24.18 -10.91
CA ALA A 397 36.97 -23.89 -12.18
C ALA A 397 36.02 -23.60 -13.36
N VAL A 398 34.70 -23.69 -13.21
CA VAL A 398 33.78 -23.60 -14.35
C VAL A 398 32.54 -22.78 -14.01
N SER A 399 32.18 -21.85 -14.91
CA SER A 399 30.98 -20.99 -14.99
C SER A 399 30.94 -19.69 -14.18
N SER A 400 31.67 -18.70 -14.68
CA SER A 400 31.42 -17.27 -14.44
C SER A 400 30.18 -16.81 -15.21
N GLU A 401 29.06 -16.48 -14.54
CA GLU A 401 28.17 -15.36 -14.91
C GLU A 401 26.88 -15.27 -14.09
N SER A 402 26.43 -16.32 -13.39
CA SER A 402 25.26 -16.18 -12.52
C SER A 402 25.64 -15.58 -11.17
N ARG A 403 24.91 -14.57 -10.71
CA ARG A 403 25.03 -14.04 -9.34
C ARG A 403 24.66 -15.16 -8.36
N GLY A 404 25.67 -15.89 -7.89
CA GLY A 404 25.45 -16.94 -6.91
C GLY A 404 24.83 -16.39 -5.61
N PRO A 405 24.14 -17.23 -4.82
CA PRO A 405 23.54 -16.85 -3.53
C PRO A 405 24.48 -16.05 -2.57
N PRO A 406 25.80 -16.34 -2.50
CA PRO A 406 26.73 -15.54 -1.69
C PRO A 406 26.85 -14.06 -2.06
N ALA A 407 26.66 -13.71 -3.34
CA ALA A 407 26.68 -12.33 -3.78
C ALA A 407 25.40 -11.60 -3.35
N VAL A 408 24.26 -12.29 -3.43
CA VAL A 408 22.94 -11.78 -3.03
C VAL A 408 22.91 -11.45 -1.53
N LEU A 409 23.44 -12.32 -0.67
CA LEU A 409 23.49 -12.06 0.78
C LEU A 409 24.31 -10.81 1.13
N ARG A 410 25.47 -10.63 0.48
CA ARG A 410 26.29 -9.43 0.65
C ARG A 410 25.54 -8.17 0.20
N GLN A 411 24.82 -8.26 -0.92
CA GLN A 411 23.97 -7.16 -1.40
C GLN A 411 22.86 -6.83 -0.39
N LEU A 412 22.14 -7.83 0.14
CA LEU A 412 21.07 -7.61 1.13
C LEU A 412 21.59 -6.94 2.41
N ARG A 413 22.79 -7.33 2.88
CA ARG A 413 23.48 -6.65 4.01
C ARG A 413 23.81 -5.19 3.71
N GLN A 414 24.36 -4.92 2.54
CA GLN A 414 24.68 -3.54 2.10
C GLN A 414 23.42 -2.67 2.00
N LEU A 415 22.26 -3.29 1.75
CA LEU A 415 20.95 -2.64 1.69
C LEU A 415 20.22 -2.59 3.05
N GLY A 416 20.91 -2.96 4.14
CA GLY A 416 20.42 -2.78 5.51
C GLY A 416 19.51 -3.88 6.04
N ALA A 417 19.59 -5.10 5.49
CA ALA A 417 18.87 -6.25 6.06
C ALA A 417 19.31 -6.54 7.50
N CYS A 418 18.36 -6.73 8.41
CA CYS A 418 18.60 -7.19 9.77
C CYS A 418 18.40 -8.72 9.83
N PHE A 419 19.42 -9.46 10.29
CA PHE A 419 19.37 -10.91 10.47
C PHE A 419 19.06 -11.30 11.93
#